data_AF-A0A2X3C8F5-F1
#
_entry.id   AF-A0A2X3C8F5-F1
#
_cell.length_a   1.000
_cell.length_b   1.000
_cell.length_c   1.000
_cell.angle_alpha   90.00
_cell.angle_beta   90.00
_cell.angle_gamma   90.00
#
_symmetry.space_group_name_H-M   'P 1'
#
loop_
_entity.id
_entity.type
_entity.pdbx_description
1 polymer ?
#
loop_
_entity_poly.entity_id
_entity_poly.type
_entity_poly.pdbx_seq_one_letter_code
_entity_poly.pdbx_strand_id
1 'polypeptide(L)'
;MDKNLKDFNGIKGTEDNLTGIAKANFNTEHGIRNLVLWGKEVDENSYLSLGILKRLHKYYGTDNSEIKFKKVLSDRFDEEVFSKNNSNLVLVVNSINDLIRLECNKLKEDEDNLNLIIKRFVRLIEIAHKNRARIIFTTIPPFSGENKNLEYVRNEINSWIRKSTFLDGYLDLDKIVEKRLDVSKYKKEINYDKELEEYMVENISLYYIVERLKPFELDHMSQSDLIKAMNENARFINEDGVNILVKPIPDPVEGTRIDRRIKYFDEYKRPEKSGNPYVFNGEAVGDMRDNMGLLNLNLCKSNILMSKENINGVNCRVYKKEGLKENLPCIVYIHGGAFIGGSLDVSENPCKLIAEGINGIVISVDYSLAPEKPYPLGLNDCRKVVEYIEENNFFYGIDKNKIGIVGESAGANLATIVANENSNIKFQGLVYPVVTFVEKNPFFNWDIDLYENPYKEEKIYNFINSLRNCEELVQKLYTQRELDPRREDLSPIFNKNLSKAKKTLIAVSEYDYLRGIC
;
A
#
# COMPACT_ATOMS: atom_id res chain seq x y z
N MET A 1 -29.81 6.23 -5.24
CA MET A 1 -31.13 5.65 -4.93
C MET A 1 -31.20 5.43 -3.44
N ASP A 2 -32.22 6.03 -2.86
CA ASP A 2 -32.50 6.22 -1.44
C ASP A 2 -33.14 4.95 -0.82
N LYS A 3 -33.00 4.79 0.51
CA LYS A 3 -33.89 4.08 1.47
C LYS A 3 -34.46 2.69 1.10
N ASN A 4 -34.15 1.68 1.94
CA ASN A 4 -35.11 0.87 2.73
C ASN A 4 -34.45 -0.41 3.27
N LEU A 5 -33.94 -0.35 4.51
CA LEU A 5 -33.61 -1.51 5.35
C LEU A 5 -34.63 -1.57 6.49
N LYS A 6 -35.89 -1.83 6.16
CA LYS A 6 -36.92 -2.26 7.10
C LYS A 6 -37.81 -3.27 6.37
N ASP A 7 -37.88 -4.46 6.95
CA ASP A 7 -38.77 -5.59 6.68
C ASP A 7 -38.04 -6.87 6.25
N PHE A 8 -37.43 -7.53 7.23
CA PHE A 8 -37.23 -8.98 7.22
C PHE A 8 -37.62 -9.56 8.59
N ASN A 9 -38.90 -9.41 8.93
CA ASN A 9 -39.56 -10.25 9.92
C ASN A 9 -40.48 -11.22 9.17
N GLY A 10 -40.07 -12.49 9.09
CA GLY A 10 -41.00 -13.56 8.69
C GLY A 10 -40.44 -14.62 7.74
N ILE A 11 -39.40 -15.34 8.14
CA ILE A 11 -39.21 -16.74 7.70
C ILE A 11 -38.80 -17.57 8.91
N LYS A 12 -39.77 -18.20 9.57
CA LYS A 12 -39.53 -19.35 10.46
C LYS A 12 -39.38 -20.59 9.56
N GLY A 13 -38.15 -20.89 9.17
CA GLY A 13 -37.73 -22.14 8.55
C GLY A 13 -36.46 -22.61 9.23
N THR A 14 -36.59 -23.68 10.03
CA THR A 14 -35.56 -24.42 10.79
C THR A 14 -34.09 -24.03 10.52
N GLU A 15 -33.52 -23.25 11.43
CA GLU A 15 -32.11 -22.80 11.51
C GLU A 15 -31.13 -23.87 12.05
N ASP A 16 -31.52 -25.14 12.16
CA ASP A 16 -30.73 -26.14 12.88
C ASP A 16 -29.88 -27.00 11.93
N ASN A 17 -28.60 -26.61 11.77
CA ASN A 17 -27.39 -27.48 11.69
C ASN A 17 -26.30 -26.86 10.78
N LEU A 18 -25.63 -25.79 11.23
CA LEU A 18 -24.43 -25.28 10.57
C LEU A 18 -23.22 -25.23 11.52
N THR A 19 -22.15 -25.89 11.07
CA THR A 19 -20.71 -25.80 11.45
C THR A 19 -20.23 -26.53 12.71
N GLY A 20 -19.13 -27.29 12.53
CA GLY A 20 -18.27 -27.76 13.61
C GLY A 20 -17.15 -26.75 13.81
N ILE A 21 -16.84 -26.43 15.06
CA ILE A 21 -15.66 -25.63 15.41
C ILE A 21 -14.75 -26.53 16.23
N ALA A 22 -13.50 -26.68 15.79
CA ALA A 22 -12.45 -27.22 16.63
C ALA A 22 -11.48 -26.10 17.02
N LYS A 23 -11.21 -26.03 18.31
CA LYS A 23 -10.14 -25.20 18.85
C LYS A 23 -8.90 -26.07 19.04
N ALA A 24 -7.77 -25.60 18.52
CA ALA A 24 -6.47 -26.15 18.86
C ALA A 24 -5.65 -25.07 19.59
N ASN A 25 -5.36 -25.32 20.86
CA ASN A 25 -4.52 -24.43 21.66
C ASN A 25 -3.06 -24.72 21.30
N PHE A 26 -2.42 -23.77 20.62
CA PHE A 26 -0.98 -23.83 20.38
C PHE A 26 -0.34 -22.81 21.30
N ASN A 27 0.46 -23.28 22.27
CA ASN A 27 1.34 -22.39 23.01
C ASN A 27 2.70 -22.47 22.32
N THR A 28 3.07 -21.42 21.59
CA THR A 28 4.22 -21.44 20.67
C THR A 28 5.19 -20.33 21.07
N GLU A 29 6.50 -20.58 20.93
CA GLU A 29 7.53 -19.54 21.09
C GLU A 29 7.40 -18.41 20.04
N HIS A 30 6.59 -18.62 18.98
CA HIS A 30 6.40 -17.73 17.84
C HIS A 30 5.17 -16.82 17.99
N GLY A 31 4.56 -16.75 19.18
CA GLY A 31 3.48 -15.82 19.50
C GLY A 31 2.09 -16.19 18.98
N ILE A 32 1.92 -17.33 18.30
CA ILE A 32 0.58 -17.91 18.04
C ILE A 32 0.09 -18.52 19.35
N ARG A 33 -1.04 -18.03 19.88
CA ARG A 33 -1.57 -18.46 21.19
C ARG A 33 -2.77 -19.40 21.09
N ASN A 34 -3.59 -19.25 20.05
CA ASN A 34 -4.78 -20.08 19.83
C ASN A 34 -5.12 -20.11 18.33
N LEU A 35 -5.25 -21.30 17.74
CA LEU A 35 -5.74 -21.50 16.38
C LEU A 35 -7.22 -21.94 16.43
N VAL A 36 -8.05 -21.27 15.65
CA VAL A 36 -9.44 -21.69 15.44
C VAL A 36 -9.55 -22.33 14.05
N LEU A 37 -10.03 -23.57 14.00
CA LEU A 37 -10.45 -24.20 12.75
C LEU A 37 -11.95 -24.01 12.56
N TRP A 38 -12.35 -23.61 11.36
CA TRP A 38 -13.75 -23.45 11.00
C TRP A 38 -14.08 -24.21 9.71
N GLY A 39 -15.14 -25.03 9.76
CA GLY A 39 -15.68 -25.81 8.63
C GLY A 39 -16.65 -26.89 9.12
N LYS A 40 -17.58 -27.35 8.29
CA LYS A 40 -18.61 -28.33 8.72
C LYS A 40 -18.04 -29.70 9.13
N GLU A 41 -16.94 -30.13 8.51
CA GLU A 41 -16.28 -31.41 8.80
C GLU A 41 -15.15 -31.28 9.81
N VAL A 42 -14.99 -30.11 10.46
CA VAL A 42 -13.97 -29.95 11.49
C VAL A 42 -14.39 -30.69 12.76
N ASP A 43 -14.12 -32.00 12.77
CA ASP A 43 -14.26 -32.89 13.89
C ASP A 43 -13.10 -33.91 13.92
N GLU A 44 -13.16 -34.85 14.85
CA GLU A 44 -12.16 -35.91 15.02
C GLU A 44 -12.11 -36.93 13.87
N ASN A 45 -13.00 -36.82 12.88
CA ASN A 45 -13.11 -37.73 11.75
C ASN A 45 -12.65 -37.11 10.42
N SER A 46 -12.42 -35.79 10.34
CA SER A 46 -11.84 -35.17 9.13
C SER A 46 -10.32 -35.37 9.07
N TYR A 47 -9.89 -36.15 8.09
CA TYR A 47 -8.48 -36.46 7.87
C TYR A 47 -7.72 -35.21 7.45
N LEU A 48 -8.31 -34.38 6.57
CA LEU A 48 -7.69 -33.14 6.12
C LEU A 48 -7.46 -32.15 7.28
N SER A 49 -8.49 -31.90 8.10
CA SER A 49 -8.40 -31.01 9.26
C SER A 49 -7.35 -31.50 10.27
N LEU A 50 -7.38 -32.79 10.60
CA LEU A 50 -6.42 -33.42 11.52
C LEU A 50 -4.99 -33.40 10.97
N GLY A 51 -4.83 -33.64 9.68
CA GLY A 51 -3.54 -33.70 9.00
C GLY A 51 -2.83 -32.35 9.02
N ILE A 52 -3.55 -31.27 8.67
CA ILE A 52 -3.04 -29.90 8.72
C ILE A 52 -2.67 -29.54 10.17
N LEU A 53 -3.53 -29.86 11.15
CA LEU A 53 -3.27 -29.60 12.58
C LEU A 53 -2.04 -30.32 13.10
N LYS A 54 -1.88 -31.62 12.82
CA LYS A 54 -0.70 -32.39 13.26
C LYS A 54 0.59 -31.83 12.68
N ARG A 55 0.57 -31.39 11.42
CA ARG A 55 1.72 -30.77 10.76
C ARG A 55 2.04 -29.40 11.38
N LEU A 56 1.03 -28.57 11.61
CA LEU A 56 1.17 -27.30 12.33
C LEU A 56 1.70 -27.47 13.74
N HIS A 57 1.18 -28.45 14.48
CA HIS A 57 1.66 -28.82 15.82
C HIS A 57 3.13 -29.21 15.80
N LYS A 58 3.55 -30.04 14.83
CA LYS A 58 4.94 -30.45 14.66
C LYS A 58 5.89 -29.27 14.42
N TYR A 59 5.42 -28.19 13.79
CA TYR A 59 6.25 -27.03 13.48
C TYR A 59 6.26 -25.96 14.59
N TYR A 60 5.09 -25.66 15.17
CA TYR A 60 4.93 -24.55 16.11
C TYR A 60 4.89 -24.95 17.60
N GLY A 61 4.64 -26.22 17.94
CA GLY A 61 4.50 -26.67 19.32
C GLY A 61 5.83 -27.08 19.97
N THR A 62 6.01 -26.75 21.26
CA THR A 62 7.22 -27.05 22.04
C THR A 62 7.01 -28.05 23.18
N ASP A 63 5.78 -28.50 23.47
CA ASP A 63 5.49 -29.42 24.57
C ASP A 63 4.65 -30.64 24.14
N ASN A 64 4.88 -31.77 24.82
CA ASN A 64 4.16 -33.05 24.70
C ASN A 64 2.68 -32.95 25.16
N SER A 65 1.93 -31.94 24.71
CA SER A 65 0.50 -31.83 24.97
C SER A 65 -0.30 -32.49 23.84
N GLU A 66 -1.26 -33.34 24.20
CA GLU A 66 -2.23 -33.92 23.27
C GLU A 66 -3.07 -32.83 22.56
N ILE A 67 -3.33 -33.00 21.26
CA ILE A 67 -4.31 -32.19 20.52
C ILE A 67 -5.70 -32.49 21.11
N LYS A 68 -6.17 -31.67 22.05
CA LYS A 68 -7.51 -31.81 22.63
C LYS A 68 -8.56 -31.18 21.74
N PHE A 69 -9.31 -32.01 21.01
CA PHE A 69 -10.50 -31.58 20.31
C PHE A 69 -11.60 -31.24 21.32
N LYS A 70 -12.03 -29.97 21.34
CA LYS A 70 -13.28 -29.60 21.99
C LYS A 70 -14.27 -29.24 20.90
N LYS A 71 -15.21 -30.14 20.63
CA LYS A 71 -16.33 -29.87 19.72
C LYS A 71 -17.19 -28.77 20.33
N VAL A 72 -17.10 -27.55 19.81
CA VAL A 72 -17.98 -26.45 20.24
C VAL A 72 -19.26 -26.58 19.44
N LEU A 73 -20.19 -27.40 19.93
CA LEU A 73 -21.43 -27.77 19.23
C LEU A 73 -22.52 -26.70 19.27
N SER A 74 -22.33 -25.57 19.97
CA SER A 74 -23.44 -24.66 20.30
C SER A 74 -23.30 -23.22 19.84
N ASP A 75 -22.11 -22.75 19.48
CA ASP A 75 -21.89 -21.30 19.34
C ASP A 75 -21.63 -21.00 17.87
N ARG A 76 -22.56 -20.28 17.24
CA ARG A 76 -22.41 -19.67 15.92
C ARG A 76 -21.05 -18.94 15.87
N PHE A 77 -20.43 -18.84 14.69
CA PHE A 77 -19.21 -18.06 14.51
C PHE A 77 -19.51 -16.55 14.59
N ASP A 78 -19.82 -16.11 15.81
CA ASP A 78 -20.22 -14.76 16.19
C ASP A 78 -19.05 -14.08 16.93
N GLU A 79 -19.18 -12.77 17.23
CA GLU A 79 -18.15 -11.98 17.93
C GLU A 79 -17.68 -12.60 19.26
N GLU A 80 -18.53 -13.43 19.90
CA GLU A 80 -18.22 -14.11 21.15
C GLU A 80 -17.09 -15.16 21.03
N VAL A 81 -16.96 -15.81 19.87
CA VAL A 81 -15.92 -16.85 19.66
C VAL A 81 -14.53 -16.22 19.75
N PHE A 82 -14.35 -15.02 19.22
CA PHE A 82 -13.07 -14.32 19.26
C PHE A 82 -12.80 -13.64 20.60
N SER A 83 -13.80 -12.95 21.15
CA SER A 83 -13.64 -12.20 22.40
C SER A 83 -13.35 -13.12 23.60
N LYS A 84 -13.92 -14.33 23.63
CA LYS A 84 -13.69 -15.33 24.70
C LYS A 84 -12.39 -16.12 24.54
N ASN A 85 -11.84 -16.22 23.31
CA ASN A 85 -10.73 -17.15 23.03
C ASN A 85 -9.40 -16.47 22.69
N ASN A 86 -9.33 -15.14 22.57
CA ASN A 86 -8.08 -14.38 22.39
C ASN A 86 -7.17 -14.99 21.30
N SER A 87 -7.78 -15.35 20.17
CA SER A 87 -7.13 -16.07 19.07
C SER A 87 -6.58 -15.09 18.05
N ASN A 88 -5.32 -15.29 17.64
CA ASN A 88 -4.66 -14.42 16.66
C ASN A 88 -4.56 -15.04 15.27
N LEU A 89 -5.07 -16.26 15.06
CA LEU A 89 -5.13 -16.94 13.77
C LEU A 89 -6.37 -17.83 13.63
N VAL A 90 -7.03 -17.76 12.48
CA VAL A 90 -8.17 -18.57 12.04
C VAL A 90 -7.79 -19.26 10.74
N LEU A 91 -7.98 -20.57 10.70
CA LEU A 91 -7.85 -21.36 9.48
C LEU A 91 -9.22 -21.92 9.11
N VAL A 92 -9.71 -21.52 7.95
CA VAL A 92 -10.96 -21.96 7.35
C VAL A 92 -10.67 -23.11 6.41
N VAL A 93 -11.12 -24.32 6.78
CA VAL A 93 -10.99 -25.52 5.96
C VAL A 93 -12.30 -25.72 5.20
N ASN A 94 -12.31 -25.29 3.93
CA ASN A 94 -13.51 -25.33 3.10
C ASN A 94 -13.73 -26.75 2.55
N SER A 95 -14.94 -27.30 2.72
CA SER A 95 -15.35 -28.62 2.23
C SER A 95 -16.43 -28.53 1.15
N ILE A 96 -16.60 -29.58 0.34
CA ILE A 96 -17.74 -29.62 -0.59
C ILE A 96 -19.08 -29.75 0.16
N ASN A 97 -19.07 -30.29 1.37
CA ASN A 97 -20.27 -30.47 2.17
C ASN A 97 -20.81 -29.16 2.75
N ASP A 98 -19.99 -28.10 2.73
CA ASP A 98 -20.42 -26.70 2.91
C ASP A 98 -21.23 -26.20 1.69
N LEU A 99 -21.00 -26.77 0.50
CA LEU A 99 -21.72 -26.48 -0.74
C LEU A 99 -23.00 -27.32 -0.89
N ILE A 100 -22.94 -28.60 -0.53
CA ILE A 100 -24.00 -29.57 -0.84
C ILE A 100 -25.27 -29.36 0.01
N ARG A 101 -25.23 -28.88 1.26
CA ARG A 101 -26.48 -28.69 2.05
C ARG A 101 -27.21 -27.35 1.85
N LEU A 102 -26.77 -26.54 0.89
CA LEU A 102 -27.69 -25.62 0.20
C LEU A 102 -28.56 -26.35 -0.84
N GLU A 103 -28.55 -27.69 -0.82
CA GLU A 103 -29.17 -28.60 -1.78
C GLU A 103 -30.57 -28.16 -2.22
N CYS A 104 -30.60 -27.77 -3.48
CA CYS A 104 -31.29 -28.57 -4.49
C CYS A 104 -32.68 -29.03 -4.06
N ASN A 105 -33.62 -28.09 -4.09
CA ASN A 105 -34.78 -28.33 -4.94
C ASN A 105 -35.04 -27.20 -5.95
N LYS A 106 -34.18 -26.16 -6.03
CA LYS A 106 -34.37 -25.02 -6.96
C LYS A 106 -33.05 -24.35 -7.40
N LEU A 107 -31.98 -25.10 -7.64
CA LEU A 107 -30.77 -24.53 -8.25
C LEU A 107 -31.01 -24.26 -9.74
N LYS A 108 -31.62 -23.11 -10.04
CA LYS A 108 -31.38 -22.40 -11.29
C LYS A 108 -30.11 -21.57 -11.14
N GLU A 109 -29.51 -21.22 -12.27
CA GLU A 109 -28.26 -20.48 -12.47
C GLU A 109 -28.27 -19.05 -11.87
N ASP A 110 -28.49 -18.87 -10.57
CA ASP A 110 -28.57 -17.53 -9.95
C ASP A 110 -27.25 -17.14 -9.25
N GLU A 111 -26.61 -16.08 -9.76
CA GLU A 111 -25.48 -15.35 -9.16
C GLU A 111 -25.73 -14.95 -7.68
N ASP A 112 -26.99 -14.78 -7.29
CA ASP A 112 -27.41 -14.35 -5.95
C ASP A 112 -26.97 -15.31 -4.82
N ASN A 113 -26.90 -16.61 -5.10
CA ASN A 113 -26.53 -17.60 -4.10
C ASN A 113 -25.01 -17.69 -3.87
N LEU A 114 -24.22 -17.54 -4.94
CA LEU A 114 -22.75 -17.41 -4.85
C LEU A 114 -22.39 -16.14 -4.08
N ASN A 115 -23.07 -15.03 -4.39
CA ASN A 115 -22.90 -13.77 -3.68
C ASN A 115 -23.24 -13.90 -2.19
N LEU A 116 -24.25 -14.70 -1.81
CA LEU A 116 -24.57 -14.94 -0.41
C LEU A 116 -23.47 -15.71 0.33
N ILE A 117 -22.86 -16.73 -0.30
CA ILE A 117 -21.73 -17.48 0.27
C ILE A 117 -20.52 -16.55 0.46
N ILE A 118 -20.18 -15.79 -0.58
CA ILE A 118 -19.08 -14.82 -0.54
C ILE A 118 -19.33 -13.76 0.56
N LYS A 119 -20.54 -13.22 0.68
CA LYS A 119 -20.91 -12.28 1.76
C LYS A 119 -20.70 -12.87 3.15
N ARG A 120 -20.96 -14.16 3.34
CA ARG A 120 -20.70 -14.84 4.61
C ARG A 120 -19.20 -14.98 4.89
N PHE A 121 -18.39 -15.32 3.88
CA PHE A 121 -16.94 -15.34 4.01
C PHE A 121 -16.36 -13.95 4.28
N VAL A 122 -16.87 -12.90 3.63
CA VAL A 122 -16.44 -11.51 3.90
C VAL A 122 -16.76 -11.13 5.35
N ARG A 123 -17.98 -11.40 5.83
CA ARG A 123 -18.35 -11.16 7.23
C ARG A 123 -17.45 -11.91 8.21
N LEU A 124 -17.07 -13.15 7.88
CA LEU A 124 -16.15 -13.96 8.67
C LEU A 124 -14.78 -13.29 8.81
N ILE A 125 -14.27 -12.75 7.71
CA ILE A 125 -13.00 -12.02 7.65
C ILE A 125 -13.08 -10.73 8.48
N GLU A 126 -14.15 -9.96 8.32
CA GLU A 126 -14.36 -8.72 9.10
C GLU A 126 -14.36 -8.98 10.61
N ILE A 127 -15.04 -10.03 11.06
CA ILE A 127 -15.07 -10.40 12.49
C ILE A 127 -13.67 -10.80 12.97
N ALA A 128 -12.92 -11.57 12.17
CA ALA A 128 -11.54 -11.95 12.52
C ALA A 128 -10.65 -10.70 12.66
N HIS A 129 -10.67 -9.80 11.68
CA HIS A 129 -9.86 -8.58 11.68
C HIS A 129 -10.25 -7.62 12.81
N LYS A 130 -11.54 -7.45 13.10
CA LYS A 130 -12.03 -6.65 14.25
C LYS A 130 -11.46 -7.15 15.58
N ASN A 131 -11.24 -8.45 15.70
CA ASN A 131 -10.66 -9.08 16.88
C ASN A 131 -9.13 -9.25 16.81
N ARG A 132 -8.46 -8.58 15.84
CA ARG A 132 -7.01 -8.69 15.61
C ARG A 132 -6.55 -10.13 15.37
N ALA A 133 -7.41 -10.94 14.76
CA ALA A 133 -7.11 -12.29 14.34
C ALA A 133 -6.85 -12.32 12.83
N ARG A 134 -5.83 -13.08 12.42
CA ARG A 134 -5.55 -13.36 11.01
C ARG A 134 -6.49 -14.45 10.51
N ILE A 135 -6.83 -14.46 9.23
CA ILE A 135 -7.71 -15.46 8.62
C ILE A 135 -7.14 -16.02 7.31
N ILE A 136 -7.04 -17.34 7.25
CA ILE A 136 -6.48 -18.10 6.13
C ILE A 136 -7.53 -19.11 5.65
N PHE A 137 -7.72 -19.24 4.34
CA PHE A 137 -8.68 -20.19 3.76
C PHE A 137 -7.97 -21.34 3.04
N THR A 138 -8.58 -22.52 2.94
CA THR A 138 -8.20 -23.51 1.92
C THR A 138 -9.05 -23.32 0.67
N THR A 139 -8.55 -23.60 -0.53
CA THR A 139 -9.48 -23.85 -1.66
C THR A 139 -10.29 -25.11 -1.36
N ILE A 140 -11.47 -25.22 -1.96
CA ILE A 140 -12.30 -26.42 -1.88
C ILE A 140 -11.61 -27.53 -2.68
N PRO A 141 -11.36 -28.72 -2.08
CA PRO A 141 -10.66 -29.80 -2.75
C PRO A 141 -11.45 -30.32 -3.96
N PRO A 142 -10.77 -30.93 -4.95
CA PRO A 142 -11.44 -31.63 -6.04
C PRO A 142 -12.24 -32.82 -5.50
N PHE A 143 -13.29 -33.21 -6.22
CA PHE A 143 -14.20 -34.29 -5.83
C PHE A 143 -14.60 -35.15 -7.01
N SER A 144 -15.07 -36.36 -6.71
CA SER A 144 -15.62 -37.30 -7.68
C SER A 144 -17.11 -37.05 -7.91
N GLY A 145 -17.48 -36.75 -9.14
CA GLY A 145 -18.87 -36.61 -9.56
C GLY A 145 -19.03 -35.87 -10.89
N GLU A 146 -20.05 -36.21 -11.68
CA GLU A 146 -20.35 -35.54 -12.95
C GLU A 146 -21.29 -34.33 -12.78
N ASN A 147 -21.48 -33.83 -11.55
CA ASN A 147 -22.38 -32.69 -11.31
C ASN A 147 -21.70 -31.38 -11.72
N LYS A 148 -21.91 -30.98 -12.98
CA LYS A 148 -21.38 -29.76 -13.58
C LYS A 148 -21.70 -28.48 -12.78
N ASN A 149 -22.84 -28.44 -12.08
CA ASN A 149 -23.22 -27.26 -11.29
C ASN A 149 -22.39 -27.13 -10.01
N LEU A 150 -22.15 -28.24 -9.31
CA LEU A 150 -21.27 -28.24 -8.13
C LEU A 150 -19.84 -27.89 -8.52
N GLU A 151 -19.36 -28.38 -9.66
CA GLU A 151 -18.03 -28.07 -10.17
C GLU A 151 -17.90 -26.61 -10.60
N TYR A 152 -18.93 -26.02 -11.23
CA TYR A 152 -18.96 -24.58 -11.51
C TYR A 152 -18.86 -23.74 -10.23
N VAL A 153 -19.70 -24.02 -9.22
CA VAL A 153 -19.69 -23.28 -7.96
C VAL A 153 -18.34 -23.42 -7.22
N ARG A 154 -17.76 -24.62 -7.22
CA ARG A 154 -16.42 -24.87 -6.67
C ARG A 154 -15.38 -23.99 -7.36
N ASN A 155 -15.38 -23.96 -8.70
CA ASN A 155 -14.43 -23.17 -9.48
C ASN A 155 -14.59 -21.67 -9.23
N GLU A 156 -15.81 -21.16 -9.12
CA GLU A 156 -16.06 -19.74 -8.81
C GLU A 156 -15.60 -19.37 -7.40
N ILE A 157 -15.86 -20.21 -6.39
CA ILE A 157 -15.39 -19.95 -5.02
C ILE A 157 -13.87 -20.05 -4.94
N ASN A 158 -13.25 -21.06 -5.56
CA ASN A 158 -11.80 -21.19 -5.58
C ASN A 158 -11.14 -20.02 -6.34
N SER A 159 -11.75 -19.56 -7.43
CA SER A 159 -11.36 -18.34 -8.14
C SER A 159 -11.45 -17.12 -7.23
N TRP A 160 -12.54 -16.97 -6.47
CA TRP A 160 -12.69 -15.91 -5.48
C TRP A 160 -11.63 -16.00 -4.38
N ILE A 161 -11.40 -17.17 -3.76
CA ILE A 161 -10.38 -17.36 -2.72
C ILE A 161 -8.99 -16.96 -3.24
N ARG A 162 -8.62 -17.40 -4.45
CA ARG A 162 -7.33 -17.07 -5.07
C ARG A 162 -7.15 -15.58 -5.36
N LYS A 163 -8.24 -14.90 -5.70
CA LYS A 163 -8.26 -13.46 -6.03
C LYS A 163 -8.58 -12.57 -4.84
N SER A 164 -9.01 -13.14 -3.70
CA SER A 164 -9.51 -12.38 -2.56
C SER A 164 -8.38 -11.63 -1.87
N THR A 165 -8.53 -10.30 -1.82
CA THR A 165 -7.60 -9.39 -1.14
C THR A 165 -7.92 -9.23 0.34
N PHE A 166 -9.07 -9.74 0.79
CA PHE A 166 -9.54 -9.70 2.17
C PHE A 166 -8.87 -10.79 3.04
N LEU A 167 -8.37 -11.86 2.42
CA LEU A 167 -7.71 -12.94 3.13
C LEU A 167 -6.27 -12.58 3.53
N ASP A 168 -5.85 -13.03 4.70
CA ASP A 168 -4.45 -12.97 5.14
C ASP A 168 -3.61 -14.08 4.49
N GLY A 169 -4.24 -15.09 3.91
CA GLY A 169 -3.58 -16.12 3.10
C GLY A 169 -4.55 -17.20 2.63
N TYR A 170 -4.08 -18.11 1.77
CA TYR A 170 -4.80 -19.34 1.46
C TYR A 170 -3.89 -20.52 1.12
N LEU A 171 -4.42 -21.73 1.28
CA LEU A 171 -3.82 -22.99 0.86
C LEU A 171 -4.52 -23.50 -0.41
N ASP A 172 -3.81 -23.51 -1.54
CA ASP A 172 -4.34 -23.99 -2.83
C ASP A 172 -4.23 -25.51 -2.92
N LEU A 173 -5.33 -26.21 -2.61
CA LEU A 173 -5.44 -27.66 -2.65
C LEU A 173 -5.47 -28.20 -4.09
N ASP A 174 -5.93 -27.43 -5.08
CA ASP A 174 -5.94 -27.90 -6.48
C ASP A 174 -4.51 -28.08 -6.99
N LYS A 175 -3.60 -27.15 -6.68
CA LYS A 175 -2.18 -27.23 -7.08
C LYS A 175 -1.43 -28.40 -6.43
N ILE A 176 -1.88 -28.82 -5.24
CA ILE A 176 -1.32 -29.97 -4.53
C ILE A 176 -1.67 -31.26 -5.29
N VAL A 177 -2.87 -31.33 -5.85
CA VAL A 177 -3.37 -32.48 -6.61
C VAL A 177 -2.80 -32.51 -8.03
N GLU A 178 -2.77 -31.36 -8.74
CA GLU A 178 -2.33 -31.26 -10.14
C GLU A 178 -0.85 -31.64 -10.37
N LYS A 179 0.04 -31.39 -9.40
CA LYS A 179 1.48 -31.65 -9.58
C LYS A 179 1.86 -33.13 -9.56
N ARG A 180 0.97 -34.06 -9.18
CA ARG A 180 1.35 -35.48 -8.94
C ARG A 180 0.31 -36.56 -9.29
N LEU A 181 -0.87 -36.24 -9.85
CA LEU A 181 -1.88 -37.25 -10.18
C LEU A 181 -2.25 -37.31 -11.67
N ASP A 182 -2.23 -38.53 -12.22
CA ASP A 182 -3.03 -38.87 -13.40
C ASP A 182 -4.49 -39.07 -12.95
N VAL A 183 -5.25 -37.98 -12.96
CA VAL A 183 -6.65 -37.90 -12.51
C VAL A 183 -7.55 -38.88 -13.29
N SER A 184 -7.10 -39.41 -14.44
CA SER A 184 -7.85 -40.38 -15.23
C SER A 184 -8.02 -41.76 -14.56
N LYS A 185 -7.13 -42.13 -13.63
CA LYS A 185 -7.19 -43.42 -12.91
C LYS A 185 -8.26 -43.48 -11.81
N TYR A 186 -8.68 -42.34 -11.29
CA TYR A 186 -9.56 -42.25 -10.11
C TYR A 186 -11.00 -41.86 -10.46
N LYS A 187 -11.30 -41.69 -11.75
CA LYS A 187 -12.61 -41.26 -12.25
C LYS A 187 -13.75 -42.27 -12.10
N LYS A 188 -13.50 -43.52 -11.70
CA LYS A 188 -14.50 -44.57 -11.89
C LYS A 188 -15.31 -45.00 -10.67
N GLU A 189 -14.85 -44.87 -9.43
CA GLU A 189 -15.67 -45.41 -8.34
C GLU A 189 -15.19 -45.00 -6.95
N ILE A 190 -15.26 -43.71 -6.61
CA ILE A 190 -15.15 -43.36 -5.19
C ILE A 190 -16.10 -42.22 -4.84
N ASN A 191 -16.98 -42.42 -3.85
CA ASN A 191 -17.74 -41.36 -3.20
C ASN A 191 -16.77 -40.40 -2.53
N TYR A 192 -17.08 -39.09 -2.42
CA TYR A 192 -16.29 -38.06 -1.73
C TYR A 192 -15.45 -38.65 -0.58
N ASP A 193 -14.14 -38.60 -0.75
CA ASP A 193 -13.34 -39.80 -0.51
C ASP A 193 -12.28 -39.62 0.57
N LYS A 194 -12.38 -40.46 1.59
CA LYS A 194 -11.40 -40.61 2.65
C LYS A 194 -9.99 -40.84 2.07
N GLU A 195 -9.87 -41.59 0.96
CA GLU A 195 -8.57 -41.86 0.33
C GLU A 195 -7.95 -40.60 -0.29
N LEU A 196 -8.77 -39.72 -0.87
CA LEU A 196 -8.30 -38.45 -1.45
C LEU A 196 -7.85 -37.47 -0.34
N GLU A 197 -8.58 -37.39 0.77
CA GLU A 197 -8.15 -36.59 1.93
C GLU A 197 -6.85 -37.11 2.54
N GLU A 198 -6.75 -38.42 2.77
CA GLU A 198 -5.54 -39.07 3.28
C GLU A 198 -4.34 -38.79 2.35
N TYR A 199 -4.53 -38.94 1.03
CA TYR A 199 -3.49 -38.63 0.05
C TYR A 199 -3.04 -37.17 0.06
N MET A 200 -3.99 -36.23 0.09
CA MET A 200 -3.68 -34.79 0.20
C MET A 200 -2.86 -34.55 1.47
N VAL A 201 -3.28 -35.08 2.61
CA VAL A 201 -2.55 -34.93 3.88
C VAL A 201 -1.13 -35.48 3.80
N GLU A 202 -0.91 -36.64 3.18
CA GLU A 202 0.41 -37.24 3.01
C GLU A 202 1.34 -36.39 2.12
N ASN A 203 0.79 -35.82 1.05
CA ASN A 203 1.56 -35.12 0.01
C ASN A 203 1.70 -33.62 0.24
N ILE A 204 0.88 -33.02 1.11
CA ILE A 204 1.08 -31.65 1.56
C ILE A 204 2.37 -31.59 2.39
N SER A 205 3.42 -30.98 1.82
CA SER A 205 4.68 -30.85 2.52
C SER A 205 4.54 -29.88 3.70
N LEU A 206 5.22 -30.18 4.80
CA LEU A 206 5.28 -29.27 5.95
C LEU A 206 5.84 -27.91 5.52
N TYR A 207 6.81 -27.91 4.60
CA TYR A 207 7.36 -26.70 4.01
C TYR A 207 6.29 -25.89 3.28
N TYR A 208 5.40 -26.50 2.50
CA TYR A 208 4.33 -25.81 1.77
C TYR A 208 3.30 -25.17 2.70
N ILE A 209 2.88 -25.91 3.73
CA ILE A 209 2.04 -25.39 4.83
C ILE A 209 2.75 -24.21 5.49
N VAL A 210 4.01 -24.37 5.89
CA VAL A 210 4.76 -23.33 6.58
C VAL A 210 5.06 -22.13 5.68
N GLU A 211 5.35 -22.29 4.39
CA GLU A 211 5.63 -21.18 3.49
C GLU A 211 4.40 -20.28 3.30
N ARG A 212 3.20 -20.88 3.30
CA ARG A 212 1.92 -20.18 3.07
C ARG A 212 1.20 -19.79 4.36
N LEU A 213 1.52 -20.44 5.48
CA LEU A 213 1.08 -20.09 6.83
C LEU A 213 2.14 -19.32 7.62
N LYS A 214 3.34 -19.16 7.04
CA LYS A 214 4.36 -18.24 7.54
C LYS A 214 3.62 -16.93 7.74
N PRO A 215 3.83 -16.26 8.88
CA PRO A 215 3.40 -14.89 9.02
C PRO A 215 3.74 -14.19 7.70
N PHE A 216 2.79 -13.45 7.12
CA PHE A 216 3.21 -12.30 6.33
C PHE A 216 4.04 -11.48 7.30
N GLU A 217 5.36 -11.69 7.30
CA GLU A 217 6.31 -10.91 8.09
C GLU A 217 6.33 -9.46 7.57
N LEU A 218 5.66 -9.19 6.45
CA LEU A 218 5.53 -7.89 5.79
C LEU A 218 4.87 -6.80 6.65
N ASP A 219 4.02 -7.14 7.63
CA ASP A 219 3.45 -6.17 8.58
C ASP A 219 4.44 -5.79 9.71
N HIS A 220 5.57 -6.48 9.80
CA HIS A 220 6.63 -6.25 10.79
C HIS A 220 8.03 -6.11 10.17
N MET A 221 8.14 -6.10 8.84
CA MET A 221 9.41 -5.86 8.16
C MET A 221 9.94 -4.51 8.59
N SER A 222 11.21 -4.49 9.01
CA SER A 222 11.87 -3.22 9.24
C SER A 222 11.84 -2.41 7.93
N GLN A 223 11.87 -1.08 8.04
CA GLN A 223 11.94 -0.22 6.85
C GLN A 223 13.16 -0.56 5.96
N SER A 224 14.23 -1.08 6.55
CA SER A 224 15.41 -1.57 5.83
C SER A 224 15.12 -2.83 5.02
N ASP A 225 14.37 -3.79 5.58
CA ASP A 225 14.00 -5.01 4.87
C ASP A 225 13.02 -4.72 3.74
N LEU A 226 12.09 -3.79 3.94
CA LEU A 226 11.15 -3.33 2.90
C LEU A 226 11.90 -2.74 1.70
N ILE A 227 12.84 -1.83 1.98
CA ILE A 227 13.69 -1.22 0.95
C ILE A 227 14.49 -2.30 0.22
N LYS A 228 15.05 -3.28 0.96
CA LYS A 228 15.81 -4.39 0.37
C LYS A 228 14.93 -5.21 -0.57
N ALA A 229 13.75 -5.63 -0.14
CA ALA A 229 12.84 -6.43 -0.95
C ALA A 229 12.32 -5.67 -2.19
N MET A 230 12.03 -4.36 -2.06
CA MET A 230 11.66 -3.52 -3.20
C MET A 230 12.79 -3.41 -4.23
N ASN A 231 14.04 -3.35 -3.78
CA ASN A 231 15.20 -3.29 -4.68
C ASN A 231 15.48 -4.65 -5.34
N GLU A 232 15.31 -5.76 -4.61
CA GLU A 232 15.50 -7.12 -5.14
C GLU A 232 14.46 -7.45 -6.24
N ASN A 233 13.24 -6.94 -6.11
CA ASN A 233 12.17 -7.11 -7.08
C ASN A 233 12.09 -5.98 -8.12
N ALA A 234 13.02 -5.02 -8.09
CA ALA A 234 13.01 -3.90 -9.00
C ALA A 234 13.32 -4.35 -10.43
N ARG A 235 12.63 -3.75 -11.40
CA ARG A 235 12.82 -4.05 -12.83
C ARG A 235 12.84 -2.77 -13.64
N PHE A 236 13.62 -2.79 -14.71
CA PHE A 236 13.63 -1.69 -15.68
C PHE A 236 12.62 -1.95 -16.79
N ILE A 237 11.92 -0.91 -17.18
CA ILE A 237 11.10 -0.83 -18.39
C ILE A 237 11.65 0.35 -19.22
N ASN A 238 11.64 0.22 -20.54
CA ASN A 238 11.96 1.32 -21.43
C ASN A 238 10.70 1.73 -22.18
N GLU A 239 10.27 2.98 -22.01
CA GLU A 239 9.13 3.55 -22.72
C GLU A 239 9.61 4.83 -23.40
N ASP A 240 9.48 4.89 -24.73
CA ASP A 240 9.88 6.04 -25.56
C ASP A 240 11.28 6.60 -25.26
N GLY A 241 12.24 5.72 -24.93
CA GLY A 241 13.61 6.08 -24.62
C GLY A 241 13.85 6.53 -23.16
N VAL A 242 12.81 6.55 -22.32
CA VAL A 242 12.91 6.79 -20.88
C VAL A 242 13.11 5.45 -20.16
N ASN A 243 14.17 5.36 -19.36
CA ASN A 243 14.43 4.19 -18.51
C ASN A 243 13.67 4.33 -17.19
N ILE A 244 12.62 3.54 -17.01
CA ILE A 244 11.75 3.55 -15.83
C ILE A 244 12.17 2.40 -14.92
N LEU A 245 12.56 2.72 -13.68
CA LEU A 245 12.81 1.72 -12.64
C LEU A 245 11.52 1.49 -11.84
N VAL A 246 10.85 0.39 -12.13
CA VAL A 246 9.66 -0.04 -11.39
C VAL A 246 10.09 -0.80 -10.14
N LYS A 247 9.66 -0.32 -8.98
CA LYS A 247 9.87 -0.98 -7.68
C LYS A 247 8.54 -1.49 -7.13
N PRO A 248 8.17 -2.75 -7.40
CA PRO A 248 6.90 -3.28 -6.93
C PRO A 248 6.88 -3.37 -5.40
N ILE A 249 5.69 -3.26 -4.82
CA ILE A 249 5.50 -3.61 -3.40
C ILE A 249 5.91 -5.08 -3.20
N PRO A 250 6.68 -5.42 -2.14
CA PRO A 250 7.19 -6.78 -1.92
C PRO A 250 6.11 -7.77 -1.44
N ASP A 251 4.87 -7.58 -1.85
CA ASP A 251 3.74 -8.38 -1.44
C ASP A 251 3.46 -9.49 -2.48
N PRO A 252 3.00 -10.68 -2.07
CA PRO A 252 2.85 -11.87 -2.93
C PRO A 252 1.65 -11.84 -3.88
N VAL A 253 0.96 -10.70 -4.03
CA VAL A 253 -0.19 -10.58 -4.93
C VAL A 253 0.25 -9.92 -6.23
N GLU A 254 -0.02 -10.59 -7.35
CA GLU A 254 0.19 -10.04 -8.68
C GLU A 254 -0.83 -8.94 -9.00
N GLY A 255 -0.41 -7.87 -9.66
CA GLY A 255 -1.26 -6.76 -10.09
C GLY A 255 -1.14 -5.48 -9.26
N THR A 256 -1.69 -4.38 -9.79
CA THR A 256 -1.66 -3.05 -9.19
C THR A 256 -2.66 -2.99 -8.04
N ARG A 257 -2.20 -2.64 -6.82
CA ARG A 257 -3.07 -2.48 -5.63
C ARG A 257 -2.48 -1.47 -4.66
N ILE A 258 -3.30 -0.88 -3.80
CA ILE A 258 -2.75 0.03 -2.78
C ILE A 258 -1.80 -0.75 -1.85
N ASP A 259 -0.64 -0.16 -1.54
CA ASP A 259 0.26 -0.74 -0.56
C ASP A 259 -0.51 -0.91 0.76
N ARG A 260 -0.63 -2.15 1.25
CA ARG A 260 -1.39 -2.45 2.47
C ARG A 260 -0.86 -1.70 3.68
N ARG A 261 0.42 -1.34 3.67
CA ARG A 261 1.07 -0.57 4.73
C ARG A 261 0.59 0.88 4.79
N ILE A 262 -0.01 1.42 3.72
CA ILE A 262 -0.67 2.74 3.74
C ILE A 262 -1.78 2.77 4.81
N LYS A 263 -2.47 1.64 5.07
CA LYS A 263 -3.50 1.57 6.14
C LYS A 263 -2.92 1.81 7.54
N TYR A 264 -1.67 1.43 7.80
CA TYR A 264 -1.03 1.72 9.09
C TYR A 264 -0.68 3.21 9.21
N PHE A 265 -0.39 3.91 8.10
CA PHE A 265 -0.18 5.35 8.11
C PHE A 265 -1.44 6.16 8.46
N ASP A 266 -2.63 5.64 8.16
CA ASP A 266 -3.90 6.24 8.63
C ASP A 266 -4.03 6.16 10.17
N GLU A 267 -3.40 5.17 10.82
CA GLU A 267 -3.41 4.97 12.28
C GLU A 267 -2.30 5.74 13.02
N TYR A 268 -1.24 6.15 12.32
CA TYR A 268 -0.24 7.04 12.90
C TYR A 268 -0.87 8.40 13.17
N LYS A 269 -0.74 8.87 14.42
CA LYS A 269 -1.17 10.23 14.78
C LYS A 269 -0.47 11.21 13.86
N ARG A 270 -1.24 11.84 12.97
CA ARG A 270 -0.84 13.11 12.36
C ARG A 270 -0.45 14.07 13.48
N PRO A 271 0.46 15.02 13.24
CA PRO A 271 0.71 16.10 14.19
C PRO A 271 -0.63 16.63 14.70
N GLU A 272 -0.73 16.94 15.99
CA GLU A 272 -1.94 17.58 16.51
C GLU A 272 -2.21 18.81 15.65
N LYS A 273 -3.42 18.90 15.09
CA LYS A 273 -3.85 20.08 14.35
C LYS A 273 -3.56 21.27 15.25
N SER A 274 -2.82 22.25 14.74
CA SER A 274 -2.61 23.49 15.48
C SER A 274 -3.93 24.21 15.73
N GLY A 275 -4.98 23.85 14.96
CA GLY A 275 -6.30 24.44 15.05
C GLY A 275 -6.28 25.87 14.53
N ASN A 276 -5.33 26.16 13.64
CA ASN A 276 -5.08 27.48 13.10
C ASN A 276 -6.22 27.87 12.14
N PRO A 277 -7.10 28.80 12.52
CA PRO A 277 -8.24 29.20 11.71
C PRO A 277 -7.82 30.27 10.70
N TYR A 278 -6.56 30.28 10.24
CA TYR A 278 -6.12 31.28 9.27
C TYR A 278 -6.94 31.13 7.99
N VAL A 279 -7.74 32.16 7.70
CA VAL A 279 -8.62 32.24 6.54
C VAL A 279 -8.13 33.33 5.59
N PHE A 280 -8.01 33.01 4.30
CA PHE A 280 -7.73 33.98 3.24
C PHE A 280 -8.83 33.92 2.19
N ASN A 281 -9.53 35.04 1.96
CA ASN A 281 -10.67 35.12 1.03
C ASN A 281 -11.74 34.03 1.24
N GLY A 282 -11.99 33.63 2.49
CA GLY A 282 -12.97 32.59 2.84
C GLY A 282 -12.40 31.17 2.90
N GLU A 283 -11.14 30.97 2.49
CA GLU A 283 -10.49 29.66 2.44
C GLU A 283 -9.66 29.41 3.70
N ALA A 284 -9.88 28.28 4.38
CA ALA A 284 -9.22 27.91 5.63
C ALA A 284 -7.79 27.36 5.40
N VAL A 285 -6.90 28.23 4.92
CA VAL A 285 -5.50 27.88 4.59
C VAL A 285 -4.73 27.34 5.80
N GLY A 286 -5.01 27.82 7.02
CA GLY A 286 -4.39 27.28 8.24
C GLY A 286 -4.68 25.80 8.44
N ASP A 287 -5.93 25.38 8.25
CA ASP A 287 -6.33 23.97 8.30
C ASP A 287 -5.67 23.17 7.18
N MET A 288 -5.56 23.73 5.98
CA MET A 288 -4.86 23.06 4.87
C MET A 288 -3.40 22.79 5.24
N ARG A 289 -2.70 23.79 5.81
CA ARG A 289 -1.30 23.68 6.26
C ARG A 289 -1.13 22.65 7.37
N ASP A 290 -2.03 22.60 8.33
CA ASP A 290 -2.02 21.61 9.42
C ASP A 290 -2.12 20.16 8.91
N ASN A 291 -2.70 19.97 7.73
CA ASN A 291 -2.78 18.66 7.08
C ASN A 291 -1.61 18.37 6.13
N MET A 292 -0.65 19.29 6.00
CA MET A 292 0.54 19.10 5.17
C MET A 292 1.69 18.52 6.00
N GLY A 293 2.12 17.33 5.61
CA GLY A 293 3.21 16.61 6.27
C GLY A 293 2.74 15.29 6.87
N LEU A 294 3.67 14.34 6.92
CA LEU A 294 3.49 13.01 7.49
C LEU A 294 4.59 12.75 8.52
N LEU A 295 4.51 11.61 9.18
CA LEU A 295 5.57 11.12 10.06
C LEU A 295 6.93 11.17 9.34
N ASN A 296 7.85 11.96 9.89
CA ASN A 296 9.19 12.13 9.34
C ASN A 296 10.18 11.30 10.16
N LEU A 297 10.58 10.13 9.66
CA LEU A 297 11.52 9.21 10.34
C LEU A 297 12.95 9.43 9.87
N ASN A 298 13.90 9.48 10.82
CA ASN A 298 15.32 9.56 10.51
C ASN A 298 15.88 8.17 10.18
N LEU A 299 16.30 7.97 8.93
CA LEU A 299 16.90 6.72 8.44
C LEU A 299 18.42 6.79 8.27
N CYS A 300 19.04 7.91 8.62
CA CYS A 300 20.48 8.07 8.49
C CYS A 300 21.24 7.12 9.43
N LYS A 301 22.33 6.57 8.93
CA LYS A 301 23.28 5.75 9.72
C LYS A 301 24.44 6.57 10.28
N SER A 302 24.65 7.75 9.72
CA SER A 302 25.72 8.69 10.06
C SER A 302 25.13 9.90 10.79
N ASN A 303 25.98 10.59 11.54
CA ASN A 303 25.62 11.87 12.11
C ASN A 303 25.53 12.95 11.02
N ILE A 304 24.42 13.68 11.00
CA ILE A 304 24.17 14.79 10.08
C ILE A 304 24.08 16.06 10.90
N LEU A 305 25.05 16.95 10.69
CA LEU A 305 25.09 18.28 11.28
C LEU A 305 24.02 19.15 10.63
N MET A 306 23.30 19.91 11.45
CA MET A 306 22.25 20.82 11.01
C MET A 306 22.54 22.25 11.48
N SER A 307 22.45 23.22 10.57
CA SER A 307 22.50 24.65 10.90
C SER A 307 21.31 25.39 10.28
N LYS A 308 20.84 26.43 10.97
CA LYS A 308 19.90 27.41 10.41
C LYS A 308 20.72 28.56 9.85
N GLU A 309 20.45 28.95 8.62
CA GLU A 309 21.17 30.03 7.94
C GLU A 309 20.19 30.98 7.26
N ASN A 310 20.57 32.25 7.14
CA ASN A 310 19.88 33.21 6.31
C ASN A 310 20.75 33.47 5.07
N ILE A 311 20.28 32.98 3.92
CA ILE A 311 20.98 33.07 2.64
C ILE A 311 20.28 34.13 1.81
N ASN A 312 20.91 35.30 1.67
CA ASN A 312 20.39 36.44 0.93
C ASN A 312 18.94 36.83 1.31
N GLY A 313 18.64 36.86 2.60
CA GLY A 313 17.31 37.18 3.14
C GLY A 313 16.35 36.00 3.23
N VAL A 314 16.72 34.82 2.74
CA VAL A 314 15.89 33.60 2.75
C VAL A 314 16.36 32.67 3.85
N ASN A 315 15.45 32.21 4.71
CA ASN A 315 15.80 31.22 5.72
C ASN A 315 16.05 29.86 5.06
N CYS A 316 17.10 29.18 5.51
CA CYS A 316 17.49 27.87 5.02
C CYS A 316 17.89 26.97 6.18
N ARG A 317 17.78 25.66 5.99
CA ARG A 317 18.43 24.65 6.84
C ARG A 317 19.49 23.92 6.05
N VAL A 318 20.71 23.93 6.56
CA VAL A 318 21.85 23.24 5.94
C VAL A 318 22.05 21.92 6.67
N TYR A 319 22.14 20.85 5.91
CA TYR A 319 22.42 19.49 6.37
C TYR A 319 23.75 19.05 5.79
N LYS A 320 24.68 18.68 6.66
CA LYS A 320 26.03 18.26 6.26
C LYS A 320 26.40 17.01 7.01
N LYS A 321 26.80 15.97 6.28
CA LYS A 321 27.35 14.78 6.93
C LYS A 321 28.65 15.13 7.66
N GLU A 322 28.76 14.68 8.90
CA GLU A 322 29.88 15.00 9.77
C GLU A 322 31.22 14.52 9.17
N GLY A 323 32.29 15.29 9.38
CA GLY A 323 33.64 14.97 8.93
C GLY A 323 34.02 15.47 7.53
N LEU A 324 33.06 16.00 6.75
CA LEU A 324 33.31 16.54 5.41
C LEU A 324 33.87 17.97 5.44
N LYS A 325 34.84 18.29 4.58
CA LYS A 325 35.54 19.59 4.59
C LYS A 325 35.40 20.40 3.30
N GLU A 326 35.77 19.84 2.15
CA GLU A 326 35.85 20.56 0.87
C GLU A 326 35.50 19.67 -0.33
N ASN A 327 35.34 20.28 -1.52
CA ASN A 327 34.98 19.61 -2.78
C ASN A 327 33.68 18.80 -2.70
N LEU A 328 32.71 19.30 -1.93
CA LEU A 328 31.48 18.60 -1.58
C LEU A 328 30.42 18.77 -2.68
N PRO A 329 29.67 17.72 -3.04
CA PRO A 329 28.45 17.90 -3.81
C PRO A 329 27.40 18.62 -2.97
N CYS A 330 26.56 19.42 -3.62
CA CYS A 330 25.49 20.16 -2.97
C CYS A 330 24.16 19.91 -3.67
N ILE A 331 23.10 19.71 -2.88
CA ILE A 331 21.72 19.73 -3.35
C ILE A 331 21.01 20.90 -2.70
N VAL A 332 20.42 21.78 -3.51
CA VAL A 332 19.39 22.71 -3.02
C VAL A 332 18.06 21.98 -3.00
N TYR A 333 17.42 21.90 -1.84
CA TYR A 333 16.14 21.18 -1.66
C TYR A 333 14.98 22.17 -1.52
N ILE A 334 13.90 21.95 -2.26
CA ILE A 334 12.69 22.77 -2.23
C ILE A 334 11.49 21.89 -1.84
N HIS A 335 10.91 22.15 -0.67
CA HIS A 335 9.85 21.31 -0.13
C HIS A 335 8.51 21.47 -0.88
N GLY A 336 7.68 20.41 -0.83
CA GLY A 336 6.31 20.43 -1.31
C GLY A 336 5.35 21.18 -0.39
N GLY A 337 4.06 21.11 -0.69
CA GLY A 337 3.01 21.80 0.09
C GLY A 337 2.12 22.73 -0.74
N ALA A 338 1.88 22.38 -2.01
CA ALA A 338 0.96 23.09 -2.89
C ALA A 338 1.21 24.62 -2.97
N PHE A 339 2.48 25.06 -2.86
CA PHE A 339 2.92 26.47 -2.81
C PHE A 339 2.39 27.29 -1.62
N ILE A 340 1.45 26.77 -0.86
CA ILE A 340 0.77 27.45 0.25
C ILE A 340 1.23 26.98 1.62
N GLY A 341 1.92 25.83 1.71
CA GLY A 341 2.35 25.21 2.96
C GLY A 341 3.57 24.33 2.79
N GLY A 342 3.78 23.43 3.75
CA GLY A 342 5.04 22.70 3.93
C GLY A 342 6.02 23.48 4.81
N SER A 343 7.14 22.85 5.16
CA SER A 343 8.18 23.47 5.97
C SER A 343 9.51 22.71 5.89
N LEU A 344 10.54 23.33 6.45
CA LEU A 344 11.83 22.68 6.71
C LEU A 344 11.70 21.41 7.57
N ASP A 345 10.71 21.34 8.48
CA ASP A 345 10.53 20.20 9.38
C ASP A 345 9.90 19.00 8.68
N VAL A 346 9.00 19.24 7.71
CA VAL A 346 8.43 18.19 6.87
C VAL A 346 9.51 17.55 5.98
N SER A 347 10.46 18.35 5.50
CA SER A 347 11.54 17.89 4.60
C SER A 347 12.81 17.42 5.33
N GLU A 348 12.85 17.46 6.68
CA GLU A 348 14.09 17.28 7.44
C GLU A 348 14.80 15.94 7.18
N ASN A 349 14.17 14.79 7.43
CA ASN A 349 14.88 13.53 7.24
C ASN A 349 15.11 13.13 5.78
N PRO A 350 14.24 13.47 4.81
CA PRO A 350 14.60 13.40 3.40
C PRO A 350 15.90 14.16 3.09
N CYS A 351 16.05 15.39 3.60
CA CYS A 351 17.27 16.17 3.42
C CYS A 351 18.48 15.52 4.09
N LYS A 352 18.34 15.01 5.32
CA LYS A 352 19.42 14.27 6.00
C LYS A 352 19.86 13.02 5.22
N LEU A 353 18.89 12.26 4.69
CA LEU A 353 19.16 11.04 3.95
C LEU A 353 19.84 11.32 2.61
N ILE A 354 19.43 12.40 1.92
CA ILE A 354 20.11 12.88 0.72
C ILE A 354 21.54 13.31 1.06
N ALA A 355 21.76 14.09 2.12
CA ALA A 355 23.08 14.53 2.55
C ALA A 355 24.02 13.34 2.86
N GLU A 356 23.48 12.31 3.52
CA GLU A 356 24.18 11.04 3.75
C GLU A 356 24.54 10.34 2.43
N GLY A 357 23.56 10.18 1.55
CA GLY A 357 23.68 9.42 0.30
C GLY A 357 24.63 10.04 -0.72
N ILE A 358 24.64 11.37 -0.84
CA ILE A 358 25.58 12.08 -1.72
C ILE A 358 26.95 12.31 -1.05
N ASN A 359 27.06 12.02 0.25
CA ASN A 359 28.24 12.34 1.05
C ASN A 359 28.61 13.83 0.93
N GLY A 360 27.64 14.71 1.19
CA GLY A 360 27.75 16.14 0.87
C GLY A 360 26.82 17.03 1.69
N ILE A 361 26.37 18.12 1.06
CA ILE A 361 25.56 19.17 1.67
C ILE A 361 24.18 19.23 1.03
N VAL A 362 23.13 19.34 1.86
CA VAL A 362 21.79 19.72 1.40
C VAL A 362 21.44 21.08 2.00
N ILE A 363 20.98 22.02 1.18
CA ILE A 363 20.47 23.32 1.62
C ILE A 363 18.98 23.34 1.33
N SER A 364 18.16 23.14 2.36
CA SER A 364 16.69 23.19 2.24
C SER A 364 16.19 24.61 2.40
N VAL A 365 15.38 25.06 1.44
CA VAL A 365 14.91 26.45 1.32
C VAL A 365 13.54 26.60 1.96
N ASP A 366 13.42 27.53 2.92
CA ASP A 366 12.16 27.94 3.55
C ASP A 366 11.54 29.08 2.73
N TYR A 367 11.08 28.75 1.52
CA TYR A 367 10.65 29.75 0.54
C TYR A 367 9.34 30.42 0.96
N SER A 368 9.12 31.64 0.46
CA SER A 368 7.89 32.39 0.71
C SER A 368 6.63 31.64 0.23
N LEU A 369 5.67 31.45 1.14
CA LEU A 369 4.42 30.74 0.89
C LEU A 369 3.27 31.68 0.54
N ALA A 370 2.42 31.23 -0.37
CA ALA A 370 1.12 31.82 -0.60
C ALA A 370 0.13 31.44 0.53
N PRO A 371 -0.95 32.21 0.75
CA PRO A 371 -1.34 33.44 0.05
C PRO A 371 -0.67 34.73 0.56
N GLU A 372 0.09 34.71 1.66
CA GLU A 372 0.71 35.90 2.23
C GLU A 372 1.78 36.50 1.31
N LYS A 373 2.48 35.63 0.59
CA LYS A 373 3.52 35.99 -0.36
C LYS A 373 3.30 35.23 -1.67
N PRO A 374 2.34 35.67 -2.51
CA PRO A 374 1.97 34.97 -3.73
C PRO A 374 3.09 34.96 -4.76
N TYR A 375 2.86 34.21 -5.84
CA TYR A 375 3.75 34.17 -7.00
C TYR A 375 4.15 35.60 -7.47
N PRO A 376 5.45 35.87 -7.71
CA PRO A 376 6.56 34.92 -7.82
C PRO A 376 7.49 34.92 -6.59
N LEU A 377 7.02 35.34 -5.41
CA LEU A 377 7.94 35.56 -4.27
C LEU A 377 8.67 34.29 -3.83
N GLY A 378 7.96 33.16 -3.67
CA GLY A 378 8.58 31.87 -3.37
C GLY A 378 9.59 31.41 -4.44
N LEU A 379 9.25 31.59 -5.72
CA LEU A 379 10.15 31.28 -6.84
C LEU A 379 11.43 32.14 -6.80
N ASN A 380 11.29 33.43 -6.50
CA ASN A 380 12.41 34.35 -6.39
C ASN A 380 13.31 34.02 -5.19
N ASP A 381 12.75 33.54 -4.08
CA ASP A 381 13.55 33.08 -2.94
C ASP A 381 14.42 31.88 -3.32
N CYS A 382 13.86 30.90 -4.04
CA CYS A 382 14.63 29.77 -4.55
C CYS A 382 15.77 30.20 -5.50
N ARG A 383 15.51 31.15 -6.42
CA ARG A 383 16.54 31.72 -7.31
C ARG A 383 17.68 32.35 -6.52
N LYS A 384 17.36 33.23 -5.56
CA LYS A 384 18.35 33.92 -4.73
C LYS A 384 19.27 32.95 -3.99
N VAL A 385 18.74 31.86 -3.46
CA VAL A 385 19.54 30.86 -2.74
C VAL A 385 20.49 30.14 -3.68
N VAL A 386 20.01 29.70 -4.85
CA VAL A 386 20.86 29.04 -5.86
C VAL A 386 21.98 29.97 -6.34
N GLU A 387 21.64 31.21 -6.72
CA GLU A 387 22.60 32.23 -7.15
C GLU A 387 23.65 32.49 -6.07
N TYR A 388 23.23 32.66 -4.82
CA TYR A 388 24.16 32.89 -3.71
C TYR A 388 25.10 31.71 -3.48
N ILE A 389 24.61 30.47 -3.53
CA ILE A 389 25.46 29.27 -3.35
C ILE A 389 26.47 29.17 -4.48
N GLU A 390 26.09 29.50 -5.71
CA GLU A 390 27.01 29.47 -6.86
C GLU A 390 28.11 30.50 -6.71
N GLU A 391 27.79 31.71 -6.25
CA GLU A 391 28.77 32.79 -6.02
C GLU A 391 29.66 32.51 -4.80
N ASN A 392 29.12 31.85 -3.77
CA ASN A 392 29.78 31.67 -2.46
C ASN A 392 30.13 30.21 -2.14
N ASN A 393 30.19 29.34 -3.15
CA ASN A 393 30.43 27.89 -2.99
C ASN A 393 31.65 27.56 -2.13
N PHE A 394 32.72 28.35 -2.23
CA PHE A 394 33.96 28.16 -1.48
C PHE A 394 33.75 28.25 0.04
N PHE A 395 32.87 29.15 0.51
CA PHE A 395 32.56 29.30 1.93
C PHE A 395 31.98 28.03 2.54
N TYR A 396 31.20 27.29 1.75
CA TYR A 396 30.58 26.03 2.14
C TYR A 396 31.45 24.79 1.85
N GLY A 397 32.60 24.97 1.18
CA GLY A 397 33.42 23.86 0.66
C GLY A 397 32.74 23.10 -0.48
N ILE A 398 31.80 23.73 -1.20
CA ILE A 398 31.04 23.13 -2.29
C ILE A 398 31.85 23.17 -3.58
N ASP A 399 31.84 22.07 -4.34
CA ASP A 399 32.30 22.07 -5.73
C ASP A 399 31.20 22.62 -6.64
N LYS A 400 31.44 23.79 -7.25
CA LYS A 400 30.49 24.44 -8.17
C LYS A 400 30.07 23.57 -9.36
N ASN A 401 30.84 22.54 -9.70
CA ASN A 401 30.51 21.60 -10.77
C ASN A 401 29.64 20.42 -10.29
N LYS A 402 29.24 20.38 -9.01
CA LYS A 402 28.45 19.32 -8.39
C LYS A 402 27.26 19.87 -7.62
N ILE A 403 26.66 20.95 -8.13
CA ILE A 403 25.42 21.52 -7.60
C ILE A 403 24.25 20.89 -8.35
N GLY A 404 23.33 20.28 -7.61
CA GLY A 404 22.04 19.82 -8.09
C GLY A 404 20.90 20.47 -7.33
N ILE A 405 19.68 20.25 -7.81
CA ILE A 405 18.47 20.72 -7.17
C ILE A 405 17.49 19.56 -7.00
N VAL A 406 16.77 19.51 -5.89
CA VAL A 406 15.74 18.51 -5.66
C VAL A 406 14.49 19.22 -5.17
N GLY A 407 13.33 18.80 -5.66
CA GLY A 407 12.07 19.29 -5.14
C GLY A 407 11.00 18.23 -5.11
N GLU A 408 9.98 18.48 -4.31
CA GLU A 408 8.84 17.61 -4.08
C GLU A 408 7.53 18.31 -4.45
N SER A 409 6.65 17.69 -5.23
CA SER A 409 5.33 18.25 -5.59
C SER A 409 5.45 19.69 -6.15
N ALA A 410 4.82 20.67 -5.50
CA ALA A 410 4.95 22.09 -5.80
C ALA A 410 6.40 22.61 -5.69
N GLY A 411 7.21 22.09 -4.78
CA GLY A 411 8.64 22.42 -4.71
C GLY A 411 9.42 21.90 -5.91
N ALA A 412 9.01 20.78 -6.50
CA ALA A 412 9.60 20.24 -7.73
C ALA A 412 9.28 21.11 -8.96
N ASN A 413 8.12 21.78 -8.96
CA ASN A 413 7.79 22.82 -9.95
C ASN A 413 8.84 23.94 -9.93
N LEU A 414 9.04 24.53 -8.74
CA LEU A 414 10.02 25.60 -8.53
C LEU A 414 11.44 25.13 -8.86
N ALA A 415 11.81 23.92 -8.45
CA ALA A 415 13.11 23.32 -8.75
C ALA A 415 13.35 23.20 -10.26
N THR A 416 12.35 22.76 -11.02
CA THR A 416 12.44 22.62 -12.48
C THR A 416 12.62 23.98 -13.16
N ILE A 417 11.87 25.00 -12.73
CA ILE A 417 11.98 26.36 -13.29
C ILE A 417 13.38 26.93 -13.02
N VAL A 418 13.85 26.87 -11.77
CA VAL A 418 15.18 27.37 -11.38
C VAL A 418 16.30 26.60 -12.10
N ALA A 419 16.18 25.28 -12.24
CA ALA A 419 17.15 24.47 -12.98
C ALA A 419 17.25 24.85 -14.46
N ASN A 420 16.10 25.14 -15.10
CA ASN A 420 16.05 25.51 -16.52
C ASN A 420 16.68 26.88 -16.79
N GLU A 421 16.59 27.79 -15.81
CA GLU A 421 17.16 29.14 -15.88
C GLU A 421 18.67 29.16 -15.60
N ASN A 422 19.19 28.15 -14.89
CA ASN A 422 20.58 28.15 -14.42
C ASN A 422 21.43 27.02 -15.04
N SER A 423 22.47 27.39 -15.80
CA SER A 423 23.40 26.43 -16.45
C SER A 423 24.36 25.70 -15.50
N ASN A 424 24.56 26.22 -14.28
CA ASN A 424 25.48 25.65 -13.30
C ASN A 424 24.88 24.47 -12.54
N ILE A 425 23.54 24.38 -12.45
CA ILE A 425 22.85 23.18 -11.98
C ILE A 425 23.14 22.01 -12.94
N LYS A 426 23.64 20.89 -12.39
CA LYS A 426 24.06 19.70 -13.15
C LYS A 426 23.08 18.54 -13.08
N PHE A 427 22.21 18.55 -12.08
CA PHE A 427 21.26 17.48 -11.82
C PHE A 427 19.96 18.06 -11.25
N GLN A 428 18.83 17.45 -11.61
CA GLN A 428 17.56 17.69 -10.93
C GLN A 428 16.90 16.38 -10.48
N GLY A 429 16.42 16.34 -9.24
CA GLY A 429 15.59 15.26 -8.72
C GLY A 429 14.18 15.77 -8.44
N LEU A 430 13.17 15.13 -9.01
CA LEU A 430 11.79 15.57 -8.97
C LEU A 430 10.93 14.48 -8.33
N VAL A 431 10.38 14.75 -7.16
CA VAL A 431 9.51 13.81 -6.44
C VAL A 431 8.06 14.22 -6.71
N TYR A 432 7.33 13.41 -7.47
CA TYR A 432 5.95 13.62 -7.96
C TYR A 432 5.67 15.09 -8.35
N PRO A 433 6.38 15.63 -9.36
CA PRO A 433 6.37 17.06 -9.64
C PRO A 433 5.04 17.60 -10.15
N VAL A 434 4.69 18.82 -9.70
CA VAL A 434 3.70 19.64 -10.40
C VAL A 434 4.39 20.28 -11.61
N VAL A 435 4.02 19.89 -12.83
CA VAL A 435 4.61 20.47 -14.06
C VAL A 435 3.62 21.30 -14.87
N THR A 436 2.34 21.29 -14.50
CA THR A 436 1.31 22.15 -15.09
C THR A 436 0.13 22.39 -14.16
N PHE A 437 -0.61 23.48 -14.40
CA PHE A 437 -1.95 23.76 -13.88
C PHE A 437 -3.06 23.54 -14.93
N VAL A 438 -2.75 22.83 -16.01
CA VAL A 438 -3.67 22.64 -17.15
C VAL A 438 -3.86 21.15 -17.42
N GLU A 439 -4.98 20.60 -16.93
CA GLU A 439 -5.33 19.18 -17.08
C GLU A 439 -5.36 18.72 -18.54
N LYS A 440 -5.79 19.59 -19.45
CA LYS A 440 -5.86 19.31 -20.89
C LYS A 440 -4.96 20.24 -21.68
N ASN A 441 -3.87 19.70 -22.18
CA ASN A 441 -2.86 20.41 -22.95
C ASN A 441 -2.34 19.56 -24.14
N PRO A 442 -1.51 20.12 -25.04
CA PRO A 442 -1.04 19.39 -26.22
C PRO A 442 -0.19 18.14 -25.94
N PHE A 443 0.36 18.02 -24.73
CA PHE A 443 1.25 16.93 -24.33
C PHE A 443 0.54 15.90 -23.45
N PHE A 444 -0.52 16.31 -22.76
CA PHE A 444 -1.21 15.49 -21.78
C PHE A 444 -2.68 15.88 -21.67
N ASN A 445 -3.53 14.87 -21.55
CA ASN A 445 -4.93 15.02 -21.18
C ASN A 445 -5.21 14.10 -20.00
N TRP A 446 -5.51 14.70 -18.84
CA TRP A 446 -5.76 13.93 -17.64
C TRP A 446 -6.97 13.01 -17.82
N ASP A 447 -6.81 11.75 -17.39
CA ASP A 447 -7.88 10.76 -17.34
C ASP A 447 -7.69 9.87 -16.10
N ILE A 448 -8.79 9.49 -15.46
CA ILE A 448 -8.76 8.58 -14.32
C ILE A 448 -8.36 7.16 -14.74
N ASP A 449 -8.61 6.80 -16.00
CA ASP A 449 -8.24 5.50 -16.58
C ASP A 449 -6.72 5.33 -16.74
N LEU A 450 -5.93 6.40 -16.55
CA LEU A 450 -4.47 6.29 -16.43
C LEU A 450 -4.08 5.46 -15.21
N TYR A 451 -4.93 5.36 -14.19
CA TYR A 451 -4.66 4.69 -12.91
C TYR A 451 -5.33 3.32 -12.86
N GLU A 452 -4.61 2.29 -13.28
CA GLU A 452 -5.10 0.90 -13.23
C GLU A 452 -5.50 0.50 -11.80
N ASN A 453 -6.81 0.29 -11.59
CA ASN A 453 -7.37 -0.15 -10.31
C ASN A 453 -8.23 -1.41 -10.53
N PRO A 454 -7.61 -2.55 -10.89
CA PRO A 454 -8.34 -3.78 -11.24
C PRO A 454 -9.14 -4.34 -10.06
N TYR A 455 -8.73 -4.03 -8.82
CA TYR A 455 -9.41 -4.44 -7.59
C TYR A 455 -10.52 -3.49 -7.14
N LYS A 456 -10.77 -2.40 -7.88
CA LYS A 456 -11.82 -1.40 -7.59
C LYS A 456 -11.76 -0.84 -6.17
N GLU A 457 -10.55 -0.60 -5.65
CA GLU A 457 -10.39 -0.04 -4.31
C GLU A 457 -10.81 1.45 -4.31
N GLU A 458 -11.94 1.77 -3.68
CA GLU A 458 -12.49 3.14 -3.66
C GLU A 458 -11.52 4.18 -3.10
N LYS A 459 -10.67 3.79 -2.15
CA LYS A 459 -9.66 4.68 -1.54
C LYS A 459 -8.71 5.29 -2.56
N ILE A 460 -8.35 4.56 -3.63
CA ILE A 460 -7.46 5.06 -4.69
C ILE A 460 -8.12 6.25 -5.38
N TYR A 461 -9.38 6.09 -5.82
CA TYR A 461 -10.12 7.16 -6.48
C TYR A 461 -10.37 8.35 -5.54
N ASN A 462 -10.68 8.09 -4.26
CA ASN A 462 -10.88 9.16 -3.28
C ASN A 462 -9.60 9.98 -3.08
N PHE A 463 -8.44 9.33 -3.00
CA PHE A 463 -7.16 10.03 -2.86
C PHE A 463 -6.84 10.87 -4.10
N ILE A 464 -6.90 10.28 -5.29
CA ILE A 464 -6.62 10.96 -6.56
C ILE A 464 -7.54 12.17 -6.73
N ASN A 465 -8.86 11.98 -6.54
CA ASN A 465 -9.83 13.06 -6.68
C ASN A 465 -9.68 14.14 -5.61
N SER A 466 -9.20 13.82 -4.40
CA SER A 466 -8.98 14.82 -3.35
C SER A 466 -7.93 15.86 -3.73
N LEU A 467 -6.86 15.45 -4.42
CA LEU A 467 -5.82 16.35 -4.92
C LEU A 467 -6.31 17.13 -6.15
N ARG A 468 -6.92 16.44 -7.11
CA ARG A 468 -7.51 17.05 -8.31
C ARG A 468 -8.47 18.19 -7.97
N ASN A 469 -9.41 17.94 -7.05
CA ASN A 469 -10.44 18.91 -6.67
C ASN A 469 -9.89 20.15 -5.97
N CYS A 470 -8.65 20.12 -5.47
CA CYS A 470 -8.00 21.25 -4.81
C CYS A 470 -7.14 22.10 -5.78
N GLU A 471 -6.89 21.65 -7.00
CA GLU A 471 -5.92 22.29 -7.91
C GLU A 471 -6.30 23.73 -8.25
N GLU A 472 -7.57 23.99 -8.58
CA GLU A 472 -8.06 25.33 -8.92
C GLU A 472 -7.92 26.30 -7.72
N LEU A 473 -8.27 25.82 -6.52
CA LEU A 473 -8.12 26.60 -5.29
C LEU A 473 -6.65 26.94 -5.02
N VAL A 474 -5.77 25.93 -5.12
CA VAL A 474 -4.32 26.12 -4.94
C VAL A 474 -3.77 27.12 -5.94
N GLN A 475 -4.15 27.03 -7.21
CA GLN A 475 -3.71 27.96 -8.24
C GLN A 475 -4.17 29.39 -7.94
N LYS A 476 -5.42 29.58 -7.49
CA LYS A 476 -5.94 30.91 -7.10
C LYS A 476 -5.19 31.50 -5.92
N LEU A 477 -4.95 30.70 -4.87
CA LEU A 477 -4.20 31.13 -3.68
C LEU A 477 -2.75 31.47 -4.03
N TYR A 478 -2.13 30.69 -4.90
CA TYR A 478 -0.75 30.87 -5.32
C TYR A 478 -0.55 32.10 -6.21
N THR A 479 -1.38 32.25 -7.24
CA THR A 479 -1.18 33.30 -8.26
C THR A 479 -1.75 34.65 -7.83
N GLN A 480 -2.97 34.68 -7.28
CA GLN A 480 -3.74 35.87 -6.88
C GLN A 480 -3.94 36.95 -7.96
N ARG A 481 -3.79 36.57 -9.22
CA ARG A 481 -4.02 37.43 -10.38
C ARG A 481 -4.18 36.57 -11.62
N GLU A 482 -4.86 37.11 -12.62
CA GLU A 482 -5.03 36.47 -13.92
C GLU A 482 -3.67 36.36 -14.63
N LEU A 483 -3.18 35.13 -14.76
CA LEU A 483 -1.99 34.76 -15.52
C LEU A 483 -2.37 33.61 -16.45
N ASP A 484 -1.79 33.59 -17.66
CA ASP A 484 -1.92 32.39 -18.49
C ASP A 484 -1.27 31.20 -17.74
N PRO A 485 -2.02 30.15 -17.37
CA PRO A 485 -1.46 29.01 -16.65
C PRO A 485 -0.39 28.26 -17.45
N ARG A 486 -0.28 28.52 -18.77
CA ARG A 486 0.69 27.89 -19.67
C ARG A 486 2.05 28.59 -19.69
N ARG A 487 2.25 29.66 -18.91
CA ARG A 487 3.57 30.29 -18.81
C ARG A 487 4.59 29.29 -18.26
N GLU A 488 5.79 29.29 -18.84
CA GLU A 488 6.87 28.34 -18.49
C GLU A 488 7.37 28.53 -17.04
N ASP A 489 7.15 29.70 -16.45
CA ASP A 489 7.46 30.04 -15.05
C ASP A 489 6.32 29.72 -14.07
N LEU A 490 5.29 29.00 -14.53
CA LEU A 490 4.22 28.39 -13.72
C LEU A 490 4.07 26.89 -14.05
N SER A 491 4.10 26.57 -15.34
CA SER A 491 3.92 25.23 -15.91
C SER A 491 5.14 24.88 -16.76
N PRO A 492 6.22 24.34 -16.16
CA PRO A 492 7.47 24.07 -16.86
C PRO A 492 7.36 23.06 -18.01
N ILE A 493 6.28 22.28 -18.10
CA ILE A 493 6.02 21.39 -19.25
C ILE A 493 5.93 22.16 -20.59
N PHE A 494 5.57 23.44 -20.57
CA PHE A 494 5.47 24.25 -21.78
C PHE A 494 6.81 24.84 -22.24
N ASN A 495 7.91 24.55 -21.53
CA ASN A 495 9.24 25.00 -21.95
C ASN A 495 9.64 24.36 -23.28
N LYS A 496 9.72 25.19 -24.32
CA LYS A 496 10.02 24.74 -25.68
C LYS A 496 11.50 24.37 -25.90
N ASN A 497 12.39 24.76 -24.99
CA ASN A 497 13.81 24.55 -25.14
C ASN A 497 14.37 23.51 -24.16
N LEU A 498 14.23 22.23 -24.55
CA LEU A 498 14.78 21.11 -23.81
C LEU A 498 16.31 20.94 -24.00
N SER A 499 16.98 21.76 -24.82
CA SER A 499 18.45 21.65 -24.99
C SER A 499 19.22 21.98 -23.71
N LYS A 500 18.56 22.64 -22.75
CA LYS A 500 19.09 22.98 -21.43
C LYS A 500 18.63 22.02 -20.33
N ALA A 501 17.83 21.00 -20.67
CA ALA A 501 17.31 20.04 -19.72
C ALA A 501 18.45 19.35 -18.96
N LYS A 502 18.29 19.25 -17.64
CA LYS A 502 19.31 18.64 -16.78
C LYS A 502 19.18 17.14 -16.80
N LYS A 503 20.25 16.45 -16.38
CA LYS A 503 20.13 15.05 -15.99
C LYS A 503 19.07 14.96 -14.89
N THR A 504 17.99 14.24 -15.16
CA THR A 504 16.77 14.27 -14.35
C THR A 504 16.48 12.89 -13.79
N LEU A 505 16.12 12.84 -12.51
CA LEU A 505 15.49 11.69 -11.88
C LEU A 505 14.08 12.10 -11.46
N ILE A 506 13.06 11.40 -11.97
CA ILE A 506 11.67 11.56 -11.51
C ILE A 506 11.32 10.34 -10.65
N ALA A 507 10.74 10.58 -9.47
CA ALA A 507 10.24 9.54 -8.59
C ALA A 507 8.77 9.82 -8.30
N VAL A 508 7.88 8.88 -8.63
CA VAL A 508 6.43 9.04 -8.46
C VAL A 508 5.81 7.71 -8.05
N SER A 509 4.74 7.78 -7.27
CA SER A 509 3.99 6.60 -6.81
C SER A 509 2.90 6.22 -7.82
N GLU A 510 2.58 4.92 -7.90
CA GLU A 510 1.60 4.36 -8.84
C GLU A 510 0.24 5.09 -8.84
N TYR A 511 -0.27 5.45 -7.66
CA TYR A 511 -1.57 6.11 -7.47
C TYR A 511 -1.47 7.59 -7.09
N ASP A 512 -0.32 8.22 -7.37
CA ASP A 512 -0.19 9.67 -7.21
C ASP A 512 -0.97 10.40 -8.31
N TYR A 513 -1.80 11.39 -7.95
CA TYR A 513 -2.56 12.21 -8.91
C TYR A 513 -1.68 12.85 -10.01
N LEU A 514 -0.42 13.14 -9.69
CA LEU A 514 0.53 13.77 -10.60
C LEU A 514 1.28 12.74 -11.46
N ARG A 515 1.09 11.43 -11.27
CA ARG A 515 1.82 10.42 -12.07
C ARG A 515 1.52 10.55 -13.56
N GLY A 516 0.26 10.75 -13.93
CA GLY A 516 -0.11 10.78 -15.36
C GLY A 516 0.64 11.83 -16.18
N ILE A 517 0.96 12.98 -15.57
CA ILE A 517 1.66 14.09 -16.24
C ILE A 517 3.19 13.95 -16.20
N CYS A 518 3.73 13.06 -15.35
CA CYS A 518 5.16 12.78 -15.21
C CYS A 518 5.63 11.74 -16.22
#